data_AF-A0A351WVS2-F1
#
_entry.id   AF-A0A351WVS2-F1
#
_cell.length_a   1.000
_cell.length_b   1.000
_cell.length_c   1.000
_cell.angle_alpha   90.00
_cell.angle_beta   90.00
_cell.angle_gamma   90.00
#
_symmetry.space_group_name_H-M   'P 1'
#
loop_
_entity.id
_entity.type
_entity.pdbx_description
1 polymer ?
#
loop_
_entity_poly.entity_id
_entity_poly.type
_entity_poly.pdbx_seq_one_letter_code
_entity_poly.pdbx_strand_id
1 'polypeptide(L)'
;MKRFLLPHLICPACLPKEHRLLVSVDQERDADILSGYLSCKKCQRRFPIREGIATLLPDPDSEGHWRYEDPDTLNRYLWSHYADLHGDRGNAPALDAWAGCLAESSEFSLDAGCSVGRIVLEMAARSAWAVGCDLSQNFVRTARRVAQERKMKYSLPLEGKLRETFQIAIPEALRTDNVEFIVADALRLPFARETFGQSSSLNVLDRVSYPLAHLFEMNRIAAVKEASFLFASPFSWSSSEIPEERWLGGTVTGPYAGRGMENVRSLLEGKGKVLAPSWQISFAASVQWKMRSHRNHCELFTSETIVAER
;
A
#
# COMPACT_ATOMS: atom_id res chain seq x y z
N MET A 1 9.02 0.59 -15.43
CA MET A 1 8.03 1.55 -14.92
C MET A 1 7.30 2.11 -16.12
N LYS A 2 5.99 1.95 -16.15
CA LYS A 2 5.13 2.41 -17.24
C LYS A 2 5.08 3.93 -17.29
N ARG A 3 5.05 4.47 -18.50
CA ARG A 3 5.08 5.93 -18.74
C ARG A 3 3.86 6.69 -18.23
N PHE A 4 2.72 6.04 -18.07
CA PHE A 4 1.50 6.70 -17.56
C PHE A 4 1.72 7.35 -16.19
N LEU A 5 2.67 6.84 -15.40
CA LEU A 5 2.94 7.34 -14.05
C LEU A 5 3.63 8.72 -14.07
N LEU A 6 4.43 9.00 -15.10
CA LEU A 6 5.33 10.16 -15.18
C LEU A 6 4.66 11.52 -14.91
N PRO A 7 3.46 11.84 -15.46
CA PRO A 7 2.82 13.14 -15.23
C PRO A 7 2.43 13.39 -13.77
N HIS A 8 2.27 12.32 -12.99
CA HIS A 8 1.78 12.35 -11.61
C HIS A 8 2.92 12.35 -10.58
N LEU A 9 4.15 12.03 -10.99
CA LEU A 9 5.28 11.88 -10.08
C LEU A 9 5.88 13.23 -9.67
N ILE A 10 6.02 13.40 -8.35
CA ILE A 10 6.69 14.54 -7.72
C ILE A 10 7.83 14.06 -6.84
N CYS A 11 8.74 14.96 -6.51
CA CYS A 11 9.90 14.66 -5.69
C CYS A 11 9.51 14.46 -4.20
N PRO A 12 9.60 13.24 -3.64
CA PRO A 12 9.21 12.97 -2.25
C PRO A 12 10.16 13.66 -1.24
N ALA A 13 11.41 13.92 -1.63
CA ALA A 13 12.36 14.68 -0.83
C ALA A 13 12.03 16.18 -0.72
N CYS A 14 11.20 16.73 -1.62
CA CYS A 14 10.87 18.16 -1.64
C CYS A 14 9.51 18.48 -1.01
N LEU A 15 8.72 17.47 -0.64
CA LEU A 15 7.44 17.68 0.03
C LEU A 15 7.61 18.61 1.26
N PRO A 16 6.72 19.61 1.43
CA PRO A 16 5.43 19.76 0.75
C PRO A 16 5.48 20.46 -0.63
N LYS A 17 6.66 20.85 -1.14
CA LYS A 17 6.79 21.42 -2.49
C LYS A 17 6.74 20.31 -3.55
N GLU A 18 5.74 20.37 -4.41
CA GLU A 18 5.43 19.34 -5.41
C GLU A 18 6.20 19.55 -6.71
N HIS A 19 7.51 19.31 -6.68
CA HIS A 19 8.35 19.42 -7.87
C HIS A 19 8.28 18.17 -8.73
N ARG A 20 7.76 18.30 -9.97
CA ARG A 20 7.70 17.19 -10.94
C ARG A 20 9.08 16.57 -11.18
N LEU A 21 9.10 15.26 -11.30
CA LEU A 21 10.31 14.51 -11.65
C LEU A 21 10.50 14.44 -13.17
N LEU A 22 11.76 14.48 -13.60
CA LEU A 22 12.14 14.28 -15.00
C LEU A 22 12.78 12.92 -15.18
N VAL A 23 12.34 12.18 -16.19
CA VAL A 23 12.89 10.86 -16.49
C VAL A 23 14.07 10.96 -17.45
N SER A 24 15.11 10.19 -17.14
CA SER A 24 16.15 9.79 -18.09
C SER A 24 16.06 8.28 -18.23
N VAL A 25 15.97 7.82 -19.47
CA VAL A 25 15.76 6.40 -19.81
C VAL A 25 17.06 5.84 -20.35
N ASP A 26 17.54 4.76 -19.72
CA ASP A 26 18.70 4.01 -20.20
C ASP A 26 18.25 2.78 -21.00
N GLN A 27 17.21 2.09 -20.53
CA GLN A 27 16.60 0.95 -21.22
C GLN A 27 15.07 1.00 -21.11
N GLU A 28 14.38 0.72 -22.22
CA GLU A 28 12.92 0.66 -22.30
C GLU A 28 12.48 -0.44 -23.27
N ARG A 29 11.36 -1.10 -22.96
CA ARG A 29 10.73 -2.10 -23.83
C ARG A 29 9.22 -1.99 -23.68
N ASP A 30 8.46 -1.97 -24.78
CA ASP A 30 6.99 -1.94 -24.77
C ASP A 30 6.37 -0.85 -23.86
N ALA A 31 6.90 0.37 -23.95
CA ALA A 31 6.53 1.52 -23.08
C ALA A 31 6.78 1.31 -21.57
N ASP A 32 7.56 0.30 -21.22
CA ASP A 32 8.01 -0.02 -19.86
C ASP A 32 9.50 0.32 -19.69
N ILE A 33 9.80 1.35 -18.90
CA ILE A 33 11.16 1.79 -18.63
C ILE A 33 11.84 0.79 -17.70
N LEU A 34 12.77 -0.02 -18.21
CA LEU A 34 13.45 -1.09 -17.47
C LEU A 34 14.58 -0.55 -16.58
N SER A 35 15.32 0.43 -17.07
CA SER A 35 16.38 1.10 -16.30
C SER A 35 16.50 2.58 -16.66
N GLY A 36 16.96 3.37 -15.70
CA GLY A 36 17.09 4.81 -15.84
C GLY A 36 17.04 5.51 -14.48
N TYR A 37 16.69 6.78 -14.48
CA TYR A 37 16.52 7.55 -13.26
C TYR A 37 15.51 8.68 -13.42
N LEU A 38 14.80 8.98 -12.34
CA LEU A 38 13.97 10.17 -12.18
C LEU A 38 14.78 11.25 -11.43
N SER A 39 14.74 12.49 -11.87
CA SER A 39 15.51 13.60 -11.29
C SER A 39 14.64 14.76 -10.88
N CYS A 40 14.90 15.30 -9.69
CA CYS A 40 14.29 16.56 -9.26
C CYS A 40 15.19 17.74 -9.63
N LYS A 41 14.69 18.67 -10.45
CA LYS A 41 15.42 19.91 -10.81
C LYS A 41 15.67 20.87 -9.64
N LYS A 42 15.04 20.65 -8.48
CA LYS A 42 15.14 21.56 -7.32
C LYS A 42 16.13 21.10 -6.28
N CYS A 43 15.98 19.87 -5.76
CA CYS A 43 16.96 19.32 -4.83
C CYS A 43 18.10 18.53 -5.50
N GLN A 44 18.07 18.38 -6.83
CA GLN A 44 19.04 17.60 -7.62
C GLN A 44 19.12 16.10 -7.27
N ARG A 45 18.24 15.60 -6.39
CA ARG A 45 18.17 14.17 -6.05
C ARG A 45 17.72 13.37 -7.27
N ARG A 46 18.35 12.20 -7.42
CA ARG A 46 18.06 11.20 -8.44
C ARG A 46 17.48 9.97 -7.76
N PHE A 47 16.48 9.38 -8.40
CA PHE A 47 15.75 8.21 -7.94
C PHE A 47 15.88 7.12 -9.00
N PRO A 48 16.47 5.97 -8.69
CA PRO A 48 16.78 4.96 -9.71
C PRO A 48 15.51 4.25 -10.19
N ILE A 49 15.53 3.85 -11.47
CA ILE A 49 14.63 2.83 -12.01
C ILE A 49 15.49 1.61 -12.31
N ARG A 50 15.15 0.45 -11.72
CA ARG A 50 15.86 -0.82 -11.90
C ARG A 50 14.84 -1.95 -12.06
N GLU A 51 15.05 -2.81 -13.06
CA GLU A 51 14.13 -3.93 -13.36
C GLU A 51 12.67 -3.48 -13.55
N GLY A 52 12.49 -2.27 -14.08
CA GLY A 52 11.17 -1.68 -14.24
C GLY A 52 10.57 -1.06 -12.97
N ILE A 53 11.27 -1.05 -11.84
CA ILE A 53 10.76 -0.52 -10.57
C ILE A 53 11.44 0.81 -10.27
N ALA A 54 10.64 1.85 -10.04
CA ALA A 54 11.15 3.14 -9.55
C ALA A 54 11.25 3.11 -8.02
N THR A 55 12.41 3.51 -7.50
CA THR A 55 12.65 3.64 -6.05
C THR A 55 12.63 5.12 -5.68
N LEU A 56 11.50 5.59 -5.15
CA LEU A 56 11.19 6.98 -4.85
C LEU A 56 11.22 7.24 -3.33
N LEU A 57 12.33 6.93 -2.68
CA LEU A 57 12.52 7.20 -1.25
C LEU A 57 13.16 8.58 -1.03
N PRO A 58 12.70 9.37 -0.05
CA PRO A 58 13.30 10.66 0.26
C PRO A 58 14.80 10.54 0.55
N ASP A 59 15.20 9.51 1.30
CA ASP A 59 16.60 9.18 1.57
C ASP A 59 16.97 7.89 0.82
N PRO A 60 17.77 7.96 -0.25
CA PRO A 60 18.15 6.77 -1.02
C PRO A 60 19.16 5.90 -0.27
N ASP A 61 19.90 6.47 0.68
CA ASP A 61 20.92 5.77 1.49
C ASP A 61 20.35 5.25 2.81
N SER A 62 19.07 5.49 3.09
CA SER A 62 18.34 4.71 4.08
C SER A 62 18.08 3.31 3.50
N GLU A 63 19.13 2.54 3.28
CA GLU A 63 19.08 1.08 3.29
C GLU A 63 18.84 0.67 4.74
N GLY A 64 17.65 0.98 5.26
CA GLY A 64 17.20 0.37 6.49
C GLY A 64 17.14 -1.13 6.23
N HIS A 65 17.67 -1.94 7.15
CA HIS A 65 17.32 -3.35 7.22
C HIS A 65 15.80 -3.43 7.41
N TRP A 66 15.05 -3.53 6.32
CA TRP A 66 13.61 -3.36 6.37
C TRP A 66 12.97 -4.68 6.80
N ARG A 67 11.96 -4.62 7.69
CA ARG A 67 11.33 -5.77 8.40
C ARG A 67 10.80 -6.92 7.54
N TYR A 68 10.87 -6.80 6.22
CA TYR A 68 10.28 -7.71 5.24
C TYR A 68 11.32 -8.25 4.23
N GLU A 69 12.61 -8.22 4.56
CA GLU A 69 13.66 -8.78 3.70
C GLU A 69 13.74 -10.31 3.77
N ASP A 70 13.22 -10.91 4.84
CA ASP A 70 13.21 -12.36 5.02
C ASP A 70 12.25 -13.06 4.02
N PRO A 71 12.72 -14.08 3.27
CA PRO A 71 11.90 -14.83 2.33
C PRO A 71 10.68 -15.51 2.94
N ASP A 72 10.76 -15.98 4.19
CA ASP A 72 9.60 -16.61 4.83
C ASP A 72 8.51 -15.58 5.06
N THR A 73 8.84 -14.39 5.54
CA THR A 73 7.90 -13.28 5.70
C THR A 73 7.22 -12.92 4.37
N LEU A 74 7.97 -12.80 3.27
CA LEU A 74 7.40 -12.59 1.93
C LEU A 74 6.36 -13.66 1.58
N ASN A 75 6.70 -14.92 1.80
CA ASN A 75 5.82 -16.05 1.49
C ASN A 75 4.56 -16.08 2.36
N ARG A 76 4.63 -15.56 3.60
CA ARG A 76 3.44 -15.41 4.47
C ARG A 76 2.45 -14.42 3.88
N TYR A 77 2.92 -13.29 3.33
CA TYR A 77 2.06 -12.32 2.65
C TYR A 77 1.50 -12.88 1.33
N LEU A 78 2.30 -13.60 0.54
CA LEU A 78 1.80 -14.30 -0.65
C LEU A 78 0.65 -15.25 -0.29
N TRP A 79 0.79 -16.04 0.77
CA TRP A 79 -0.29 -16.88 1.26
C TRP A 79 -1.49 -16.05 1.73
N SER A 80 -1.29 -15.05 2.58
CA SER A 80 -2.40 -14.24 3.09
C SER A 80 -3.21 -13.55 2.00
N HIS A 81 -2.58 -13.18 0.88
CA HIS A 81 -3.19 -12.40 -0.20
C HIS A 81 -3.70 -13.24 -1.38
N TYR A 82 -3.19 -14.45 -1.59
CA TYR A 82 -3.49 -15.25 -2.78
C TYR A 82 -3.91 -16.71 -2.48
N ALA A 83 -4.05 -17.08 -1.21
CA ALA A 83 -4.40 -18.46 -0.84
C ALA A 83 -5.75 -18.94 -1.39
N ASP A 84 -6.69 -18.00 -1.57
CA ASP A 84 -7.99 -18.24 -2.16
C ASP A 84 -7.88 -18.78 -3.60
N LEU A 85 -6.87 -18.34 -4.36
CA LEU A 85 -6.64 -18.76 -5.74
C LEU A 85 -6.13 -20.19 -5.87
N HIS A 86 -5.62 -20.79 -4.79
CA HIS A 86 -5.18 -22.19 -4.76
C HIS A 86 -6.03 -23.04 -3.79
N GLY A 87 -7.28 -22.62 -3.54
CA GLY A 87 -8.30 -23.41 -2.85
C GLY A 87 -8.41 -23.20 -1.34
N ASP A 88 -7.49 -22.45 -0.73
CA ASP A 88 -7.58 -22.13 0.69
C ASP A 88 -8.30 -20.78 0.88
N ARG A 89 -9.61 -20.88 1.13
CA ARG A 89 -10.50 -19.71 1.28
C ARG A 89 -10.47 -19.09 2.67
N GLY A 90 -9.48 -19.38 3.51
CA GLY A 90 -9.39 -18.87 4.88
C GLY A 90 -9.41 -17.34 4.97
N ASN A 91 -8.83 -16.64 3.99
CA ASN A 91 -8.83 -15.18 3.88
C ASN A 91 -9.76 -14.63 2.80
N ALA A 92 -10.47 -15.48 2.04
CA ALA A 92 -11.38 -15.02 1.00
C ALA A 92 -12.43 -14.03 1.53
N PRO A 93 -13.09 -14.25 2.70
CA PRO A 93 -14.04 -13.27 3.22
C PRO A 93 -13.44 -11.88 3.50
N ALA A 94 -12.18 -11.80 3.92
CA ALA A 94 -11.51 -10.52 4.13
C ALA A 94 -11.21 -9.81 2.83
N LEU A 95 -10.69 -10.55 1.84
CA LEU A 95 -10.42 -10.05 0.51
C LEU A 95 -11.71 -9.58 -0.17
N ASP A 96 -12.79 -10.36 -0.09
CA ASP A 96 -14.11 -10.02 -0.61
C ASP A 96 -14.68 -8.77 0.07
N ALA A 97 -14.53 -8.67 1.41
CA ALA A 97 -14.98 -7.49 2.16
C ALA A 97 -14.24 -6.22 1.74
N TRP A 98 -12.91 -6.27 1.63
CA TRP A 98 -12.11 -5.11 1.21
C TRP A 98 -12.30 -4.79 -0.27
N ALA A 99 -12.34 -5.79 -1.15
CA ALA A 99 -12.59 -5.59 -2.58
C ALA A 99 -14.01 -5.05 -2.84
N GLY A 100 -15.00 -5.45 -2.04
CA GLY A 100 -16.38 -4.94 -2.08
C GLY A 100 -16.51 -3.49 -1.57
N CYS A 101 -15.52 -2.98 -0.86
CA CYS A 101 -15.45 -1.59 -0.42
C CYS A 101 -14.76 -0.66 -1.43
N LEU A 102 -14.17 -1.19 -2.51
CA LEU A 102 -13.57 -0.39 -3.56
C LEU A 102 -14.67 0.26 -4.41
N ALA A 103 -14.51 1.54 -4.75
CA ALA A 103 -15.42 2.25 -5.64
C ALA A 103 -15.50 1.55 -7.02
N GLU A 104 -16.67 1.64 -7.64
CA GLU A 104 -17.00 0.95 -8.89
C GLU A 104 -16.16 1.43 -10.09
N SER A 105 -15.77 2.71 -10.08
CA SER A 105 -14.93 3.30 -11.12
C SER A 105 -14.03 4.40 -10.56
N SER A 106 -12.80 4.50 -11.07
CA SER A 106 -11.86 5.59 -10.82
C SER A 106 -10.91 5.76 -12.01
N GLU A 107 -10.44 6.97 -12.30
CA GLU A 107 -9.38 7.15 -13.29
C GLU A 107 -8.05 6.59 -12.77
N PHE A 108 -7.67 6.99 -11.55
CA PHE A 108 -6.45 6.54 -10.89
C PHE A 108 -6.75 6.04 -9.47
N SER A 109 -6.22 4.86 -9.16
CA SER A 109 -6.33 4.24 -7.84
C SER A 109 -4.96 3.98 -7.23
N LEU A 110 -4.81 4.18 -5.91
CA LEU A 110 -3.59 3.93 -5.16
C LEU A 110 -3.83 2.96 -4.00
N ASP A 111 -3.00 1.93 -3.88
CA ASP A 111 -2.87 1.15 -2.65
C ASP A 111 -1.53 1.49 -1.97
N ALA A 112 -1.58 2.17 -0.83
CA ALA A 112 -0.41 2.54 -0.05
C ALA A 112 -0.11 1.44 0.98
N GLY A 113 1.10 0.88 0.94
CA GLY A 113 1.46 -0.35 1.67
C GLY A 113 0.96 -1.60 0.96
N CYS A 114 1.13 -1.67 -0.37
CA CYS A 114 0.47 -2.67 -1.20
C CYS A 114 0.96 -4.11 -1.00
N SER A 115 2.08 -4.31 -0.28
CA SER A 115 2.74 -5.61 -0.13
C SER A 115 2.87 -6.31 -1.50
N VAL A 116 2.41 -7.55 -1.61
CA VAL A 116 2.43 -8.39 -2.82
C VAL A 116 1.32 -8.08 -3.84
N GLY A 117 0.61 -6.97 -3.67
CA GLY A 117 -0.16 -6.30 -4.73
C GLY A 117 -1.58 -6.79 -4.98
N ARG A 118 -2.15 -7.67 -4.15
CA ARG A 118 -3.50 -8.23 -4.40
C ARG A 118 -4.58 -7.15 -4.53
N ILE A 119 -4.61 -6.18 -3.61
CA ILE A 119 -5.63 -5.11 -3.64
C ILE A 119 -5.46 -4.22 -4.88
N VAL A 120 -4.23 -3.98 -5.33
CA VAL A 120 -3.97 -3.28 -6.60
C VAL A 120 -4.60 -4.03 -7.78
N LEU A 121 -4.55 -5.36 -7.80
CA LEU A 121 -5.22 -6.15 -8.85
C LEU A 121 -6.75 -6.05 -8.76
N GLU A 122 -7.31 -6.00 -7.55
CA GLU A 122 -8.75 -5.75 -7.35
C GLU A 122 -9.14 -4.35 -7.83
N MET A 123 -8.31 -3.33 -7.56
CA MET A 123 -8.51 -1.96 -8.06
C MET A 123 -8.40 -1.86 -9.58
N ALA A 124 -7.49 -2.63 -10.19
CA ALA A 124 -7.24 -2.65 -11.62
C ALA A 124 -8.48 -3.00 -12.45
N ALA A 125 -9.34 -3.87 -11.92
CA ALA A 125 -10.62 -4.23 -12.55
C ALA A 125 -11.63 -3.06 -12.58
N ARG A 126 -11.45 -2.06 -11.70
CA ARG A 126 -12.37 -0.95 -11.46
C ARG A 126 -11.75 0.43 -11.77
N SER A 127 -10.56 0.45 -12.38
CA SER A 127 -9.82 1.70 -12.61
C SER A 127 -9.20 1.77 -13.99
N ALA A 128 -9.00 2.98 -14.53
CA ALA A 128 -8.20 3.12 -15.74
C ALA A 128 -6.75 2.71 -15.46
N TRP A 129 -6.19 3.15 -14.33
CA TRP A 129 -4.89 2.69 -13.82
C TRP A 129 -4.92 2.48 -12.31
N ALA A 130 -4.24 1.42 -11.84
CA ALA A 130 -4.04 1.15 -10.42
C ALA A 130 -2.54 1.12 -10.08
N VAL A 131 -2.17 1.78 -8.99
CA VAL A 131 -0.78 1.89 -8.54
C VAL A 131 -0.67 1.31 -7.14
N GLY A 132 0.33 0.46 -6.92
CA GLY A 132 0.74 0.03 -5.59
C GLY A 132 2.05 0.68 -5.20
N CYS A 133 2.18 1.08 -3.94
CA CYS A 133 3.50 1.37 -3.39
C CYS A 133 3.73 0.72 -2.04
N ASP A 134 4.97 0.33 -1.79
CA ASP A 134 5.42 -0.21 -0.51
C ASP A 134 6.86 0.25 -0.25
N LEU A 135 7.27 0.27 1.02
CA LEU A 135 8.67 0.54 1.39
C LEU A 135 9.57 -0.64 1.00
N SER A 136 9.04 -1.88 0.99
CA SER A 136 9.79 -3.09 0.69
C SER A 136 9.98 -3.29 -0.82
N GLN A 137 11.24 -3.18 -1.26
CA GLN A 137 11.64 -3.52 -2.62
C GLN A 137 11.27 -4.98 -2.99
N ASN A 138 11.34 -5.92 -2.04
CA ASN A 138 11.02 -7.32 -2.29
C ASN A 138 9.51 -7.53 -2.50
N PHE A 139 8.66 -6.83 -1.76
CA PHE A 139 7.22 -6.85 -1.98
C PHE A 139 6.87 -6.25 -3.35
N VAL A 140 7.36 -5.06 -3.66
CA VAL A 140 7.11 -4.37 -4.94
C VAL A 140 7.60 -5.21 -6.12
N ARG A 141 8.80 -5.79 -6.03
CA ARG A 141 9.33 -6.70 -7.06
C ARG A 141 8.44 -7.93 -7.24
N THR A 142 7.97 -8.50 -6.13
CA THR A 142 7.09 -9.67 -6.16
C THR A 142 5.72 -9.34 -6.75
N ALA A 143 5.09 -8.23 -6.35
CA ALA A 143 3.82 -7.76 -6.88
C ALA A 143 3.91 -7.54 -8.39
N ARG A 144 4.96 -6.86 -8.85
CA ARG A 144 5.23 -6.65 -10.28
C ARG A 144 5.41 -7.98 -11.02
N ARG A 145 6.16 -8.92 -10.44
CA ARG A 145 6.35 -10.26 -11.03
C ARG A 145 5.04 -11.03 -11.14
N VAL A 146 4.22 -11.04 -10.10
CA VAL A 146 2.89 -11.68 -10.11
C VAL A 146 2.02 -11.09 -11.22
N ALA A 147 2.01 -9.76 -11.37
CA ALA A 147 1.23 -9.09 -12.41
C ALA A 147 1.73 -9.40 -13.83
N GLN A 148 3.06 -9.42 -14.05
CA GLN A 148 3.67 -9.67 -15.35
C GLN A 148 3.61 -11.14 -15.78
N GLU A 149 3.97 -12.07 -14.89
CA GLU A 149 4.00 -13.50 -15.21
C GLU A 149 2.61 -14.14 -15.11
N ARG A 150 1.65 -13.50 -14.41
CA ARG A 150 0.31 -14.01 -14.07
C ARG A 150 0.32 -15.37 -13.34
N LYS A 151 1.49 -15.84 -12.92
CA LYS A 151 1.71 -17.06 -12.18
C LYS A 151 2.95 -16.93 -11.31
N MET A 152 2.97 -17.59 -10.16
CA MET A 152 4.14 -17.63 -9.28
C MET A 152 4.11 -18.88 -8.41
N LYS A 153 5.28 -19.46 -8.14
CA LYS A 153 5.44 -20.52 -7.14
C LYS A 153 6.15 -19.98 -5.91
N TYR A 154 5.69 -20.40 -4.74
CA TYR A 154 6.32 -20.08 -3.47
C TYR A 154 6.12 -21.24 -2.49
N SER A 155 6.81 -21.21 -1.35
CA SER A 155 6.68 -22.27 -0.34
C SER A 155 6.62 -21.70 1.07
N LEU A 156 5.84 -22.34 1.94
CA LEU A 156 5.83 -22.06 3.38
C LEU A 156 6.29 -23.29 4.16
N PRO A 157 6.80 -23.11 5.39
CA PRO A 157 7.02 -24.22 6.30
C PRO A 157 5.76 -25.07 6.48
N LEU A 158 5.92 -26.39 6.35
CA LEU A 158 4.90 -27.38 6.67
C LEU A 158 5.00 -27.74 8.15
N GLU A 159 6.14 -28.31 8.53
CA GLU A 159 6.55 -28.69 9.87
C GLU A 159 8.08 -28.91 9.89
N GLY A 160 8.78 -28.40 10.92
CA GLY A 160 10.23 -28.54 11.02
C GLY A 160 10.96 -28.05 9.76
N LYS A 161 11.69 -28.94 9.08
CA LYS A 161 12.39 -28.63 7.82
C LYS A 161 11.55 -28.89 6.56
N LEU A 162 10.36 -29.49 6.70
CA LEU A 162 9.48 -29.75 5.57
C LEU A 162 8.82 -28.45 5.11
N ARG A 163 8.66 -28.31 3.80
CA ARG A 163 7.99 -27.16 3.17
C ARG A 163 6.86 -27.63 2.26
N GLU A 164 5.80 -26.85 2.20
CA GLU A 164 4.67 -27.03 1.30
C GLU A 164 4.78 -25.98 0.18
N THR A 165 4.55 -26.39 -1.08
CA THR A 165 4.66 -25.51 -2.25
C THR A 165 3.27 -25.13 -2.75
N PHE A 166 3.09 -23.84 -3.04
CA PHE A 166 1.87 -23.26 -3.57
C PHE A 166 2.12 -22.67 -4.96
N GLN A 167 1.05 -22.56 -5.74
CA GLN A 167 1.08 -21.93 -7.06
C GLN A 167 -0.04 -20.91 -7.17
N ILE A 168 0.34 -19.68 -7.49
CA ILE A 168 -0.57 -18.60 -7.87
C ILE A 168 -0.82 -18.72 -9.37
N ALA A 169 -2.07 -18.61 -9.76
CA ALA A 169 -2.49 -18.38 -11.14
C ALA A 169 -3.54 -17.26 -11.12
N ILE A 170 -3.22 -16.13 -11.75
CA ILE A 170 -4.09 -14.95 -11.73
C ILE A 170 -5.27 -15.19 -12.68
N PRO A 171 -6.54 -15.14 -12.19
CA PRO A 171 -7.71 -15.31 -13.04
C PRO A 171 -7.88 -14.15 -14.01
N GLU A 172 -8.62 -14.37 -15.10
CA GLU A 172 -8.82 -13.36 -16.14
C GLU A 172 -9.56 -12.11 -15.64
N ALA A 173 -10.43 -12.27 -14.63
CA ALA A 173 -11.13 -11.16 -13.99
C ALA A 173 -10.18 -10.15 -13.32
N LEU A 174 -8.97 -10.58 -12.93
CA LEU A 174 -7.95 -9.69 -12.37
C LEU A 174 -7.03 -9.18 -13.47
N ARG A 175 -7.25 -7.92 -13.84
CA ARG A 175 -6.45 -7.20 -14.83
C ARG A 175 -5.05 -6.90 -14.30
N THR A 176 -4.04 -7.03 -15.16
CA THR A 176 -2.64 -6.76 -14.84
C THR A 176 -1.95 -5.86 -15.87
N ASP A 177 -2.63 -5.53 -16.97
CA ASP A 177 -2.17 -4.65 -18.04
C ASP A 177 -2.15 -3.17 -17.62
N ASN A 178 -2.99 -2.80 -16.66
CA ASN A 178 -3.18 -1.43 -16.18
C ASN A 178 -2.68 -1.17 -14.76
N VAL A 179 -1.75 -2.00 -14.27
CA VAL A 179 -1.13 -1.80 -12.94
C VAL A 179 0.31 -1.33 -13.00
N GLU A 180 0.77 -0.65 -11.95
CA GLU A 180 2.18 -0.32 -11.71
C GLU A 180 2.51 -0.41 -10.22
N PHE A 181 3.75 -0.79 -9.88
CA PHE A 181 4.26 -0.92 -8.53
C PHE A 181 5.58 -0.17 -8.37
N ILE A 182 5.67 0.67 -7.35
CA ILE A 182 6.88 1.47 -7.06
C ILE A 182 7.29 1.33 -5.60
N VAL A 183 8.57 1.54 -5.31
CA VAL A 183 9.04 1.65 -3.93
C VAL A 183 8.87 3.09 -3.47
N ALA A 184 8.09 3.30 -2.41
CA ALA A 184 7.83 4.62 -1.85
C ALA A 184 7.48 4.56 -0.36
N ASP A 185 7.71 5.69 0.32
CA ASP A 185 7.32 5.88 1.71
C ASP A 185 5.88 6.42 1.80
N ALA A 186 5.01 5.72 2.52
CA ALA A 186 3.63 6.12 2.75
C ALA A 186 3.48 7.41 3.59
N LEU A 187 4.59 7.90 4.18
CA LEU A 187 4.70 9.21 4.84
C LEU A 187 5.13 10.34 3.90
N ARG A 188 5.54 10.00 2.67
CA ARG A 188 6.10 10.93 1.67
C ARG A 188 5.72 10.46 0.26
N LEU A 189 4.43 10.32 -0.01
CA LEU A 189 3.93 9.74 -1.26
C LEU A 189 4.38 10.57 -2.46
N PRO A 190 5.03 9.96 -3.47
CA PRO A 190 5.67 10.67 -4.57
C PRO A 190 4.67 11.09 -5.66
N PHE A 191 3.44 11.40 -5.28
CA PHE A 191 2.36 11.80 -6.18
C PHE A 191 1.91 13.22 -5.91
N ALA A 192 1.57 13.95 -6.98
CA ALA A 192 0.93 15.26 -6.86
C ALA A 192 -0.34 15.16 -6.00
N ARG A 193 -0.71 16.25 -5.33
CA ARG A 193 -2.00 16.32 -4.64
C ARG A 193 -3.15 16.05 -5.61
N GLU A 194 -4.27 15.58 -5.06
CA GLU A 194 -5.53 15.47 -5.81
C GLU A 194 -5.44 14.57 -7.05
N THR A 195 -4.54 13.57 -7.04
CA THR A 195 -4.29 12.66 -8.15
C THR A 195 -5.30 11.51 -8.20
N PHE A 196 -5.68 10.96 -7.05
CA PHE A 196 -6.40 9.68 -6.98
C PHE A 196 -7.86 9.85 -6.59
N GLY A 197 -8.77 9.36 -7.43
CA GLY A 197 -10.19 9.23 -7.10
C GLY A 197 -10.46 8.08 -6.13
N GLN A 198 -9.53 7.13 -6.00
CA GLN A 198 -9.63 6.05 -5.03
C GLN A 198 -8.28 5.76 -4.41
N SER A 199 -8.27 5.55 -3.09
CA SER A 199 -7.08 5.12 -2.38
C SER A 199 -7.39 4.08 -1.31
N SER A 200 -6.44 3.21 -1.01
CA SER A 200 -6.49 2.31 0.14
C SER A 200 -5.22 2.37 0.97
N SER A 201 -5.39 2.07 2.26
CA SER A 201 -4.32 1.82 3.21
C SER A 201 -4.80 0.76 4.19
N LEU A 202 -4.36 -0.49 3.97
CA LEU A 202 -4.79 -1.63 4.77
C LEU A 202 -3.65 -2.09 5.68
N ASN A 203 -3.86 -1.95 6.99
CA ASN A 203 -2.95 -2.42 8.04
C ASN A 203 -1.57 -1.74 8.04
N VAL A 204 -1.54 -0.46 7.66
CA VAL A 204 -0.32 0.36 7.57
C VAL A 204 -0.15 1.33 8.74
N LEU A 205 -1.26 1.86 9.28
CA LEU A 205 -1.23 2.97 10.24
C LEU A 205 -0.36 2.70 11.47
N ASP A 206 -0.46 1.49 12.01
CA ASP A 206 0.26 1.00 13.18
C ASP A 206 1.66 0.47 12.87
N ARG A 207 2.12 0.63 11.63
CA ARG A 207 3.47 0.24 11.16
C ARG A 207 4.35 1.42 10.77
N VAL A 208 3.77 2.59 10.55
CA VAL A 208 4.49 3.80 10.17
C VAL A 208 4.96 4.61 11.38
N SER A 209 6.12 5.26 11.27
CA SER A 209 6.74 6.00 12.37
C SER A 209 6.03 7.30 12.76
N TYR A 210 5.17 7.83 11.87
CA TYR A 210 4.33 9.02 12.09
C TYR A 210 2.91 8.80 11.53
N PRO A 211 2.02 8.12 12.28
CA PRO A 211 0.68 7.76 11.81
C PRO A 211 -0.17 8.95 11.32
N LEU A 212 -0.08 10.11 11.98
CA LEU A 212 -0.79 11.31 11.53
C LEU A 212 -0.29 11.83 10.17
N ALA A 213 1.02 11.75 9.93
CA ALA A 213 1.60 12.16 8.65
C ALA A 213 1.17 11.22 7.51
N HIS A 214 0.97 9.94 7.80
CA HIS A 214 0.38 9.00 6.83
C HIS A 214 -1.04 9.42 6.44
N LEU A 215 -1.92 9.69 7.42
CA LEU A 215 -3.28 10.18 7.14
C LEU A 215 -3.27 11.51 6.36
N PHE A 216 -2.32 12.39 6.66
CA PHE A 216 -2.13 13.63 5.90
C PHE A 216 -1.76 13.36 4.44
N GLU A 217 -0.83 12.44 4.16
CA GLU A 217 -0.45 12.09 2.79
C GLU A 217 -1.59 11.42 2.03
N MET A 218 -2.33 10.49 2.63
CA MET A 218 -3.52 9.89 2.02
C MET A 218 -4.56 10.96 1.69
N ASN A 219 -4.77 11.92 2.59
CA ASN A 219 -5.68 13.04 2.36
C ASN A 219 -5.21 13.99 1.25
N ARG A 220 -3.89 14.25 1.16
CA ARG A 220 -3.27 15.15 0.17
C ARG A 220 -3.38 14.60 -1.24
N ILE A 221 -3.11 13.32 -1.45
CA ILE A 221 -3.11 12.69 -2.77
C ILE A 221 -4.50 12.39 -3.32
N ALA A 222 -5.51 12.33 -2.45
CA ALA A 222 -6.90 12.08 -2.85
C ALA A 222 -7.52 13.29 -3.56
N ALA A 223 -8.32 13.04 -4.59
CA ALA A 223 -9.09 14.05 -5.30
C ALA A 223 -10.01 14.84 -4.34
N VAL A 224 -10.37 16.06 -4.73
CA VAL A 224 -11.18 16.97 -3.90
C VAL A 224 -12.66 16.57 -3.88
N LYS A 225 -13.11 15.86 -4.91
CA LYS A 225 -14.50 15.40 -5.11
C LYS A 225 -14.49 13.99 -5.67
N GLU A 226 -15.56 13.26 -5.40
CA GLU A 226 -15.78 11.89 -5.84
C GLU A 226 -14.60 10.98 -5.47
N ALA A 227 -13.97 11.26 -4.33
CA ALA A 227 -12.84 10.50 -3.83
C ALA A 227 -13.28 9.49 -2.78
N SER A 228 -12.76 8.27 -2.85
CA SER A 228 -12.96 7.24 -1.82
C SER A 228 -11.64 6.85 -1.16
N PHE A 229 -11.65 6.68 0.16
CA PHE A 229 -10.52 6.17 0.93
C PHE A 229 -10.95 4.95 1.75
N LEU A 230 -10.42 3.78 1.38
CA LEU A 230 -10.55 2.55 2.14
C LEU A 230 -9.41 2.44 3.15
N PHE A 231 -9.74 2.54 4.43
CA PHE A 231 -8.79 2.43 5.52
C PHE A 231 -9.06 1.17 6.34
N ALA A 232 -8.01 0.46 6.74
CA ALA A 232 -8.11 -0.57 7.77
C ALA A 232 -6.87 -0.56 8.68
N SER A 233 -7.06 -0.82 9.98
CA SER A 233 -5.95 -1.10 10.89
C SER A 233 -6.43 -1.97 12.05
N PRO A 234 -5.59 -2.92 12.52
CA PRO A 234 -5.88 -3.63 13.76
C PRO A 234 -5.48 -2.81 15.00
N PHE A 235 -4.90 -1.61 14.83
CA PHE A 235 -4.37 -0.77 15.89
C PHE A 235 -3.44 -1.54 16.85
N SER A 236 -2.61 -2.42 16.29
CA SER A 236 -1.67 -3.27 17.03
C SER A 236 -0.39 -2.49 17.36
N TRP A 237 -0.56 -1.41 18.11
CA TRP A 237 0.52 -0.51 18.49
C TRP A 237 1.62 -1.22 19.29
N SER A 238 2.87 -0.88 19.01
CA SER A 238 4.04 -1.40 19.72
C SER A 238 5.01 -0.28 20.05
N SER A 239 5.31 -0.09 21.33
CA SER A 239 6.19 1.00 21.82
C SER A 239 7.65 0.77 21.48
N SER A 240 8.03 -0.47 21.14
CA SER A 240 9.33 -0.80 20.56
C SER A 240 9.49 -0.33 19.12
N GLU A 241 8.39 0.00 18.42
CA GLU A 241 8.39 0.39 17.02
C GLU A 241 8.02 1.87 16.83
N ILE A 242 7.01 2.35 17.57
CA ILE A 242 6.47 3.71 17.48
C ILE A 242 6.34 4.25 18.91
N PRO A 243 6.98 5.39 19.26
CA PRO A 243 6.78 6.02 20.56
C PRO A 243 5.30 6.31 20.84
N GLU A 244 4.85 6.05 22.06
CA GLU A 244 3.43 6.14 22.46
C GLU A 244 2.84 7.54 22.22
N GLU A 245 3.66 8.59 22.31
CA GLU A 245 3.24 9.98 22.08
C GLU A 245 2.77 10.24 20.65
N ARG A 246 3.08 9.34 19.72
CA ARG A 246 2.70 9.43 18.30
C ARG A 246 1.50 8.57 17.94
N TRP A 247 1.04 7.71 18.85
CA TRP A 247 -0.09 6.85 18.57
C TRP A 247 -1.36 7.69 18.41
N LEU A 248 -2.24 7.24 17.52
CA LEU A 248 -3.56 7.87 17.29
C LEU A 248 -4.63 7.15 18.09
N GLY A 249 -4.39 6.88 19.38
CA GLY A 249 -5.24 6.07 20.25
C GLY A 249 -4.43 5.03 21.02
N GLY A 250 -5.11 4.15 21.73
CA GLY A 250 -4.47 3.11 22.55
C GLY A 250 -3.89 3.62 23.87
N THR A 251 -4.10 4.90 24.18
CA THR A 251 -3.61 5.57 25.41
C THR A 251 -4.76 6.17 26.21
N VAL A 252 -4.58 6.31 27.52
CA VAL A 252 -5.55 6.98 28.42
C VAL A 252 -5.38 8.50 28.47
N THR A 253 -4.21 9.00 28.06
CA THR A 253 -3.83 10.41 28.07
C THR A 253 -3.18 10.81 26.76
N GLY A 254 -2.97 12.12 26.56
CA GLY A 254 -2.38 12.67 25.34
C GLY A 254 -3.42 13.24 24.36
N PRO A 255 -2.96 13.85 23.25
CA PRO A 255 -3.82 14.55 22.30
C PRO A 255 -4.80 13.64 21.56
N TYR A 256 -4.48 12.34 21.47
CA TYR A 256 -5.30 11.31 20.84
C TYR A 256 -5.60 10.16 21.83
N ALA A 257 -5.95 10.49 23.08
CA ALA A 257 -6.41 9.49 24.04
C ALA A 257 -7.67 8.75 23.54
N GLY A 258 -7.90 7.53 24.02
CA GLY A 258 -9.05 6.70 23.66
C GLY A 258 -8.76 5.67 22.57
N ARG A 259 -9.81 5.19 21.88
CA ARG A 259 -9.67 4.13 20.88
C ARG A 259 -9.14 4.66 19.55
N GLY A 260 -8.31 3.84 18.91
CA GLY A 260 -7.67 4.17 17.64
C GLY A 260 -8.66 4.59 16.55
N MET A 261 -9.68 3.76 16.32
CA MET A 261 -10.68 3.99 15.28
C MET A 261 -11.48 5.29 15.50
N GLU A 262 -11.82 5.61 16.76
CA GLU A 262 -12.57 6.83 17.09
C GLU A 262 -11.77 8.10 16.77
N ASN A 263 -10.47 8.08 17.06
CA ASN A 263 -9.57 9.18 16.74
C ASN A 263 -9.33 9.32 15.24
N VAL A 264 -9.09 8.22 14.52
CA VAL A 264 -8.94 8.23 13.06
C VAL A 264 -10.20 8.77 12.39
N ARG A 265 -11.38 8.25 12.78
CA ARG A 265 -12.67 8.73 12.28
C ARG A 265 -12.84 10.24 12.50
N SER A 266 -12.61 10.70 13.74
CA SER A 266 -12.73 12.12 14.07
C SER A 266 -11.79 13.00 13.23
N LEU A 267 -10.55 12.55 13.00
CA LEU A 267 -9.58 13.27 12.18
C LEU A 267 -10.03 13.35 10.72
N LEU A 268 -10.50 12.24 10.15
CA LEU A 268 -11.02 12.19 8.79
C LEU A 268 -12.26 13.10 8.63
N GLU A 269 -13.15 13.11 9.62
CA GLU A 269 -14.34 13.99 9.66
C GLU A 269 -14.00 15.47 9.98
N GLY A 270 -12.71 15.83 10.07
CA GLY A 270 -12.25 17.22 10.11
C GLY A 270 -11.94 17.78 11.49
N LYS A 271 -11.87 16.95 12.54
CA LYS A 271 -11.48 17.39 13.89
C LYS A 271 -10.16 18.16 13.86
N GLY A 272 -10.18 19.36 14.44
CA GLY A 272 -9.02 20.24 14.52
C GLY A 272 -8.54 20.81 13.19
N LYS A 273 -9.27 20.60 12.08
CA LYS A 273 -8.88 21.03 10.72
C LYS A 273 -7.49 20.51 10.30
N VAL A 274 -7.07 19.36 10.84
CA VAL A 274 -5.78 18.74 10.55
C VAL A 274 -5.78 18.13 9.15
N LEU A 275 -6.87 17.48 8.78
CA LEU A 275 -7.12 16.93 7.45
C LEU A 275 -8.19 17.79 6.76
N ALA A 276 -7.83 18.37 5.61
CA ALA A 276 -8.72 19.20 4.80
C ALA A 276 -8.51 18.87 3.31
N PRO A 277 -9.58 18.77 2.50
CA PRO A 277 -10.98 18.78 2.93
C PRO A 277 -11.34 17.54 3.78
N SER A 278 -12.34 17.68 4.64
CA SER A 278 -12.83 16.58 5.48
C SER A 278 -13.49 15.50 4.64
N TRP A 279 -13.56 14.30 5.20
CA TRP A 279 -14.25 13.15 4.65
C TRP A 279 -15.58 12.91 5.35
N GLN A 280 -16.48 12.20 4.68
CA GLN A 280 -17.68 11.61 5.25
C GLN A 280 -17.50 10.10 5.31
N ILE A 281 -17.63 9.49 6.50
CA ILE A 281 -17.55 8.04 6.61
C ILE A 281 -18.86 7.41 6.10
N SER A 282 -18.78 6.64 5.02
CA SER A 282 -19.92 5.98 4.38
C SER A 282 -20.12 4.53 4.87
N PHE A 283 -19.04 3.88 5.32
CA PHE A 283 -19.07 2.48 5.76
C PHE A 283 -18.09 2.22 6.91
N ALA A 284 -18.42 1.26 7.77
CA ALA A 284 -17.53 0.76 8.82
C ALA A 284 -17.80 -0.73 9.11
N ALA A 285 -16.75 -1.51 9.32
CA ALA A 285 -16.84 -2.93 9.67
C ALA A 285 -15.57 -3.42 10.40
N SER A 286 -15.66 -4.56 11.07
CA SER A 286 -14.49 -5.30 11.56
C SER A 286 -14.23 -6.48 10.64
N VAL A 287 -13.04 -6.56 10.05
CA VAL A 287 -12.67 -7.60 9.07
C VAL A 287 -11.60 -8.50 9.65
N GLN A 288 -11.88 -9.80 9.70
CA GLN A 288 -10.94 -10.81 10.20
C GLN A 288 -10.11 -11.43 9.08
N TRP A 289 -8.79 -11.50 9.28
CA TRP A 289 -7.85 -12.09 8.32
C TRP A 289 -6.71 -12.79 9.04
N LYS A 290 -6.01 -13.68 8.33
CA LYS A 290 -5.00 -14.58 8.90
C LYS A 290 -3.65 -14.39 8.25
N MET A 291 -2.61 -14.62 9.05
CA MET A 291 -1.24 -14.80 8.57
C MET A 291 -0.70 -16.13 9.06
N ARG A 292 -0.45 -17.04 8.12
CA ARG A 292 0.09 -18.37 8.41
C ARG A 292 1.60 -18.29 8.61
N SER A 293 2.16 -19.01 9.60
CA SER A 293 3.62 -19.22 9.68
C SER A 293 4.02 -20.63 9.24
N HIS A 294 3.24 -21.65 9.63
CA HIS A 294 3.35 -23.02 9.12
C HIS A 294 1.97 -23.72 9.13
N ARG A 295 1.86 -24.99 8.74
CA ARG A 295 0.54 -25.67 8.55
C ARG A 295 -0.39 -25.62 9.75
N ASN A 296 0.16 -25.70 10.95
CA ASN A 296 -0.63 -25.79 12.19
C ASN A 296 -0.58 -24.51 13.04
N HIS A 297 0.00 -23.42 12.54
CA HIS A 297 0.10 -22.15 13.27
C HIS A 297 -0.25 -20.96 12.37
N CYS A 298 -1.28 -20.23 12.77
CA CYS A 298 -1.76 -19.01 12.12
C CYS A 298 -2.04 -17.94 13.18
N GLU A 299 -1.68 -16.71 12.88
CA GLU A 299 -2.10 -15.54 13.63
C GLU A 299 -3.40 -15.01 13.00
N LEU A 300 -4.41 -14.74 13.84
CA LEU A 300 -5.68 -14.14 13.43
C LEU A 300 -5.68 -12.67 13.85
N PHE A 301 -5.96 -11.80 12.88
CA PHE A 301 -6.08 -10.36 13.06
C PHE A 301 -7.53 -9.94 12.86
N THR A 302 -7.94 -8.90 13.56
CA THR A 302 -9.20 -8.18 13.28
C THR A 302 -8.83 -6.74 12.98
N SER A 303 -9.12 -6.29 11.76
CA SER A 303 -8.87 -4.91 11.34
C SER A 303 -10.17 -4.13 11.35
N GLU A 304 -10.19 -3.04 12.10
CA GLU A 304 -11.26 -2.07 12.04
C GLU A 304 -11.13 -1.32 10.71
N THR A 305 -12.18 -1.40 9.89
CA THR A 305 -12.21 -0.95 8.50
C THR A 305 -13.25 0.15 8.34
N ILE A 306 -12.93 1.19 7.58
CA ILE A 306 -13.87 2.25 7.18
C ILE A 306 -13.70 2.59 5.71
N VAL A 307 -14.79 3.02 5.08
CA VAL A 307 -14.75 3.74 3.80
C VAL A 307 -15.13 5.18 4.09
N ALA A 308 -14.30 6.09 3.61
CA ALA A 308 -14.49 7.53 3.70
C ALA A 308 -14.64 8.10 2.29
N GLU A 309 -15.60 8.98 2.09
CA GLU A 309 -15.95 9.58 0.79
C GLU A 309 -16.01 11.10 0.88
N ARG A 310 -15.76 11.78 -0.24
CA ARG A 310 -15.97 13.24 -0.38
C ARG A 310 -16.18 13.64 -1.83
#